data_AF-A0A3D0RWY7-F1
#
_entry.id   AF-A0A3D0RWY7-F1
#
_cell.length_a   1.000
_cell.length_b   1.000
_cell.length_c   1.000
_cell.angle_alpha   90.00
_cell.angle_beta   90.00
_cell.angle_gamma   90.00
#
_symmetry.space_group_name_H-M   'P 1'
#
loop_
_entity.id
_entity.type
_entity.pdbx_description
1 polymer ?
#
loop_
_entity_poly.entity_id
_entity_poly.type
_entity_poly.pdbx_seq_one_letter_code
_entity_poly.pdbx_strand_id
1 'polypeptide(L)'
;MKGPTPLRRSVAPAAPLIAENVTHPEAPVSDQSTHAAPVAYPARLQVDYPAQLDRVKTLLRVVLIIPIAIIYGVLTAGATQTVIDQSGEAVSTTSGGIVSCLFLSTLLMILFRRRYPRWWFDFALELTRFGARVCAYFVLLTDEYPSTVEEQEVHLEIDYPDVERDLNRWLPLVKWLLALPHILVLFFLSVAAFFAVLISWFAIVFTGRYPRGLFDFVVGVGRWWLRVQAYAILLVTDRYPPFSLR
;
A
#
# COMPACT_ATOMS: atom_id res chain seq x y z
N MET A 1 -10.67 -37.39 58.86
CA MET A 1 -10.64 -36.32 57.85
C MET A 1 -11.37 -36.83 56.61
N LYS A 2 -12.50 -36.21 56.28
CA LYS A 2 -13.53 -36.68 55.35
C LYS A 2 -13.36 -35.89 54.04
N GLY A 3 -12.88 -36.53 52.98
CA GLY A 3 -12.72 -35.90 51.66
C GLY A 3 -14.07 -35.74 50.96
N PRO A 4 -14.29 -34.69 50.16
CA PRO A 4 -15.55 -34.50 49.43
C PRO A 4 -15.62 -35.36 48.17
N THR A 5 -16.78 -36.00 48.05
CA THR A 5 -17.33 -36.79 46.95
C THR A 5 -17.36 -36.06 45.59
N PRO A 6 -16.95 -36.67 44.47
CA PRO A 6 -17.23 -36.12 43.14
C PRO A 6 -18.67 -36.44 42.69
N LEU A 7 -19.42 -35.41 42.32
CA LEU A 7 -20.78 -35.50 41.78
C LEU A 7 -20.77 -36.14 40.39
N ARG A 8 -21.38 -37.33 40.30
CA ARG A 8 -21.61 -38.12 39.09
C ARG A 8 -22.69 -37.43 38.24
N ARG A 9 -22.30 -36.75 37.15
CA ARG A 9 -23.27 -36.24 36.16
C ARG A 9 -23.87 -37.42 35.39
N SER A 10 -25.17 -37.62 35.61
CA SER A 10 -26.03 -38.55 34.86
C SER A 10 -26.17 -38.04 33.42
N VAL A 11 -25.64 -38.80 32.45
CA VAL A 11 -25.91 -38.58 31.02
C VAL A 11 -27.02 -39.56 30.64
N ALA A 12 -28.21 -39.02 30.38
CA ALA A 12 -29.35 -39.77 29.87
C ALA A 12 -29.09 -40.24 28.42
N PRO A 13 -29.65 -41.39 27.98
CA PRO A 13 -29.45 -41.91 26.64
C PRO A 13 -30.27 -41.12 25.61
N ALA A 14 -29.63 -40.75 24.49
CA ALA A 14 -30.27 -40.11 23.36
C ALA A 14 -31.13 -41.14 22.58
N ALA A 15 -32.42 -40.85 22.44
CA ALA A 15 -33.34 -41.57 21.55
C ALA A 15 -33.24 -41.00 20.11
N PRO A 16 -33.44 -41.82 19.06
CA PRO A 16 -33.33 -41.35 17.69
C PRO A 16 -34.60 -40.60 17.27
N LEU A 17 -34.44 -39.35 16.79
CA LEU A 17 -35.53 -38.58 16.19
C LEU A 17 -35.75 -39.04 14.74
N ILE A 18 -36.98 -39.45 14.50
CA ILE A 18 -37.56 -39.84 13.21
C ILE A 18 -37.58 -38.62 12.28
N ALA A 19 -37.16 -38.84 11.02
CA ALA A 19 -37.15 -37.84 9.97
C ALA A 19 -38.60 -37.43 9.59
N GLU A 20 -38.95 -36.17 9.83
CA GLU A 20 -40.17 -35.55 9.32
C GLU A 20 -39.79 -34.68 8.10
N ASN A 21 -40.19 -35.15 6.93
CA ASN A 21 -39.95 -34.51 5.64
C ASN A 21 -40.92 -33.32 5.47
N VAL A 22 -40.48 -32.12 5.89
CA VAL A 22 -41.22 -30.87 5.68
C VAL A 22 -40.82 -30.26 4.34
N THR A 23 -41.73 -30.36 3.37
CA THR A 23 -41.65 -29.74 2.05
C THR A 23 -41.72 -28.21 2.19
N HIS A 24 -40.59 -27.52 2.00
CA HIS A 24 -40.57 -26.06 1.85
C HIS A 24 -40.87 -25.68 0.38
N PRO A 25 -41.72 -24.67 0.11
CA PRO A 25 -41.98 -24.19 -1.24
C PRO A 25 -40.73 -23.53 -1.82
N GLU A 26 -40.41 -23.93 -3.04
CA GLU A 26 -39.28 -23.50 -3.86
C GLU A 26 -39.28 -21.96 -3.99
N ALA A 27 -38.33 -21.30 -3.32
CA ALA A 27 -38.03 -19.89 -3.57
C ALA A 27 -37.47 -19.76 -5.00
N PRO A 28 -37.77 -18.65 -5.73
CA PRO A 28 -37.23 -18.48 -7.06
C PRO A 28 -35.70 -18.49 -6.97
N VAL A 29 -35.07 -19.43 -7.67
CA VAL A 29 -33.63 -19.47 -7.89
C VAL A 29 -33.27 -18.14 -8.56
N SER A 30 -32.84 -17.18 -7.75
CA SER A 30 -32.13 -16.03 -8.23
C SER A 30 -30.90 -16.60 -8.92
N ASP A 31 -30.88 -16.44 -10.24
CA ASP A 31 -29.72 -16.62 -11.08
C ASP A 31 -28.59 -15.77 -10.49
N GLN A 32 -27.84 -16.37 -9.55
CA GLN A 32 -26.51 -15.93 -9.21
C GLN A 32 -25.64 -16.32 -10.38
N SER A 33 -25.86 -15.63 -11.51
CA SER A 33 -24.83 -15.37 -12.48
C SER A 33 -23.64 -14.92 -11.64
N THR A 34 -22.71 -15.85 -11.45
CA THR A 34 -21.42 -15.63 -10.84
C THR A 34 -20.71 -14.72 -11.83
N HIS A 35 -21.05 -13.43 -11.79
CA HIS A 35 -20.13 -12.40 -12.17
C HIS A 35 -18.97 -12.61 -11.19
N ALA A 36 -17.98 -13.38 -11.63
CA ALA A 36 -16.67 -13.38 -11.02
C ALA A 36 -16.33 -11.89 -10.89
N ALA A 37 -16.44 -11.37 -9.66
CA ALA A 37 -16.06 -10.00 -9.38
C ALA A 37 -14.67 -9.85 -10.00
N PRO A 38 -14.42 -8.83 -10.84
CA PRO A 38 -13.15 -8.72 -11.55
C PRO A 38 -12.05 -8.86 -10.50
N VAL A 39 -11.19 -9.88 -10.63
CA VAL A 39 -10.17 -10.21 -9.62
C VAL A 39 -9.42 -8.92 -9.32
N ALA A 40 -9.71 -8.34 -8.16
CA ALA A 40 -9.22 -7.02 -7.80
C ALA A 40 -7.70 -7.08 -7.76
N TYR A 41 -7.04 -6.04 -8.25
CA TYR A 41 -5.58 -6.00 -8.22
C TYR A 41 -5.12 -6.09 -6.75
N PRO A 42 -4.06 -6.86 -6.44
CA PRO A 42 -3.66 -7.15 -5.06
C PRO A 42 -3.18 -5.93 -4.27
N ALA A 43 -2.98 -4.78 -4.93
CA ALA A 43 -2.63 -3.52 -4.30
C ALA A 43 -3.77 -2.50 -4.49
N ARG A 44 -4.37 -2.08 -3.37
CA ARG A 44 -5.54 -1.18 -3.32
C ARG A 44 -5.20 0.05 -2.49
N LEU A 45 -5.48 1.23 -3.04
CA LEU A 45 -5.37 2.51 -2.36
C LEU A 45 -6.71 3.23 -2.43
N GLN A 46 -7.27 3.48 -1.26
CA GLN A 46 -8.45 4.32 -1.07
C GLN A 46 -8.08 5.49 -0.17
N VAL A 47 -8.50 6.68 -0.58
CA VAL A 47 -8.35 7.91 0.20
C VAL A 47 -9.72 8.54 0.28
N ASP A 48 -10.18 8.78 1.50
CA ASP A 48 -11.48 9.38 1.71
C ASP A 48 -11.47 10.85 1.32
N TYR A 49 -12.56 11.33 0.72
CA TYR A 49 -12.65 12.70 0.25
C TYR A 49 -13.00 13.65 1.41
N PRO A 50 -12.13 14.59 1.78
CA PRO A 50 -12.42 15.56 2.84
C PRO A 50 -13.45 16.59 2.37
N ALA A 51 -14.53 16.77 3.13
CA ALA A 51 -15.58 17.73 2.80
C ALA A 51 -15.10 19.19 2.85
N GLN A 52 -14.19 19.50 3.78
CA GLN A 52 -13.56 20.81 3.95
C GLN A 52 -12.12 20.62 4.43
N LEU A 53 -11.23 21.49 3.97
CA LEU A 53 -9.85 21.59 4.43
C LEU A 53 -9.60 22.90 5.19
N ASP A 54 -8.73 22.81 6.19
CA ASP A 54 -8.20 23.92 6.96
C ASP A 54 -7.22 24.74 6.11
N ARG A 55 -7.58 26.00 5.90
CA ARG A 55 -6.84 26.95 5.06
C ARG A 55 -5.47 27.28 5.65
N VAL A 56 -5.37 27.39 6.97
CA VAL A 56 -4.13 27.73 7.66
C VAL A 56 -3.15 26.56 7.56
N LYS A 57 -3.62 25.33 7.79
CA LYS A 57 -2.80 24.13 7.63
C LYS A 57 -2.38 23.90 6.18
N THR A 58 -3.26 24.22 5.22
CA THR A 58 -2.94 24.18 3.79
C THR A 58 -1.85 25.19 3.43
N LEU A 59 -1.98 26.43 3.90
CA LEU A 59 -1.00 27.49 3.64
C LEU A 59 0.38 27.11 4.22
N LEU A 60 0.39 26.64 5.47
CA LEU A 60 1.60 26.24 6.19
C LEU A 60 2.10 24.84 5.83
N ARG A 61 1.44 24.13 4.90
CA ARG A 61 1.75 22.73 4.58
C ARG A 61 3.22 22.50 4.24
N VAL A 62 3.83 23.43 3.49
CA VAL A 62 5.24 23.37 3.10
C VAL A 62 6.18 23.39 4.31
N VAL A 63 5.81 24.07 5.40
CA VAL A 63 6.59 24.10 6.65
C VAL A 63 6.26 22.90 7.51
N LEU A 64 4.96 22.58 7.66
CA LEU A 64 4.49 21.48 8.50
C LEU A 64 5.01 20.12 8.02
N ILE A 65 5.22 19.93 6.71
CA ILE A 65 5.71 18.65 6.20
C ILE A 65 7.20 18.44 6.45
N ILE A 66 8.00 19.48 6.69
CA ILE A 66 9.47 19.35 6.76
C ILE A 66 9.93 18.28 7.76
N PRO A 67 9.43 18.22 9.01
CA PRO A 67 9.90 17.23 9.97
C PRO A 67 9.62 15.79 9.52
N ILE A 68 8.40 15.52 9.03
CA ILE A 68 8.03 14.17 8.60
C ILE A 68 8.70 13.78 7.28
N ALA A 69 8.90 14.75 6.37
CA ALA A 69 9.63 14.54 5.13
C ALA A 69 11.10 14.19 5.41
N ILE A 70 11.73 14.82 6.41
CA ILE A 70 13.08 14.46 6.86
C ILE A 70 13.10 13.04 7.42
N ILE A 71 12.16 12.69 8.31
CA ILE A 71 12.08 11.34 8.89
C ILE A 71 11.91 10.29 7.79
N TYR A 72 10.95 10.48 6.89
CA TYR A 72 10.72 9.56 5.77
C TYR A 72 11.91 9.53 4.82
N GLY A 73 12.53 10.68 4.54
CA GLY A 73 13.73 10.80 3.72
C GLY A 73 14.90 10.03 4.31
N VAL A 74 15.18 10.17 5.60
CA VAL A 74 16.26 9.43 6.30
C VAL A 74 15.99 7.93 6.30
N LEU A 75 14.72 7.52 6.47
CA LEU A 75 14.34 6.11 6.49
C LEU A 75 14.46 5.43 5.11
N THR A 76 14.39 6.20 4.02
CA THR A 76 14.39 5.67 2.65
C THR A 76 15.68 5.94 1.89
N ALA A 77 16.38 7.03 2.19
CA ALA A 77 17.58 7.47 1.49
C ALA A 77 18.81 6.60 1.82
N GLY A 78 19.70 6.51 0.84
CA GLY A 78 21.06 6.01 1.02
C GLY A 78 21.99 7.10 1.54
N ALA A 79 23.03 6.72 2.28
CA ALA A 79 24.03 7.68 2.76
C ALA A 79 25.11 7.87 1.68
N THR A 80 25.40 9.11 1.31
CA THR A 80 26.54 9.42 0.44
C THR A 80 27.65 10.03 1.27
N GLN A 81 28.82 9.41 1.24
CA GLN A 81 30.03 9.89 1.87
C GLN A 81 31.02 10.30 0.79
N THR A 82 31.49 11.55 0.83
CA THR A 82 32.56 12.04 -0.04
C THR A 82 33.82 12.17 0.78
N VAL A 83 34.87 11.47 0.38
CA VAL A 83 36.21 11.53 1.00
C VAL A 83 37.15 12.16 -0.02
N ILE A 84 37.89 13.18 0.40
CA ILE A 84 38.95 13.77 -0.42
C ILE A 84 40.20 12.92 -0.20
N ASP A 85 40.70 12.28 -1.25
CA ASP A 85 41.90 11.46 -1.20
C ASP A 85 43.16 12.34 -1.04
N GLN A 86 44.30 11.73 -0.72
CA GLN A 86 45.59 12.40 -0.56
C GLN A 86 46.06 13.12 -1.83
N SER A 87 45.51 12.76 -2.99
CA SER A 87 45.70 13.40 -4.29
C SER A 87 44.84 14.68 -4.50
N GLY A 88 43.91 14.96 -3.59
CA GLY A 88 42.92 16.04 -3.74
C GLY A 88 41.67 15.64 -4.53
N GLU A 89 41.54 14.39 -4.96
CA GLU A 89 40.37 13.90 -5.69
C GLU A 89 39.22 13.55 -4.75
N ALA A 90 38.01 14.06 -5.03
CA ALA A 90 36.83 13.77 -4.25
C ALA A 90 36.21 12.43 -4.69
N VAL A 91 36.36 11.40 -3.86
CA VAL A 91 35.76 10.08 -4.07
C VAL A 91 34.44 10.00 -3.30
N SER A 92 33.32 9.93 -4.02
CA SER A 92 32.00 9.76 -3.43
C SER A 92 31.59 8.28 -3.42
N THR A 93 31.24 7.77 -2.24
CA THR A 93 30.65 6.44 -2.04
C THR A 93 29.22 6.60 -1.56
N THR A 94 28.26 6.04 -2.32
CA THR A 94 26.84 6.04 -1.95
C THR A 94 26.42 4.64 -1.52
N SER A 95 25.93 4.50 -0.29
CA SER A 95 25.28 3.28 0.20
C SER A 95 23.81 3.22 -0.22
N GLY A 96 23.26 2.01 -0.33
CA GLY A 96 21.82 1.82 -0.55
C GLY A 96 21.01 2.13 0.71
N GLY A 97 19.87 2.81 0.56
CA GLY A 97 18.91 3.02 1.65
C GLY A 97 18.15 1.74 2.01
N ILE A 98 17.40 1.75 3.12
CA ILE A 98 16.69 0.58 3.67
C ILE A 98 15.81 -0.09 2.60
N VAL A 99 15.08 0.70 1.81
CA VAL A 99 14.22 0.18 0.74
C VAL A 99 15.01 -0.58 -0.32
N SER A 100 16.13 -0.01 -0.79
CA SER A 100 16.98 -0.65 -1.81
C SER A 100 17.65 -1.93 -1.30
N CYS A 101 18.08 -1.93 -0.04
CA CYS A 101 18.66 -3.09 0.62
C CYS A 101 17.61 -4.19 0.83
N LEU A 102 16.40 -3.84 1.30
CA LEU A 102 15.30 -4.80 1.48
C LEU A 102 14.80 -5.35 0.16
N PHE A 103 14.71 -4.51 -0.87
CA PHE A 103 14.36 -4.93 -2.22
C PHE A 103 15.37 -5.95 -2.74
N LEU A 104 16.66 -5.62 -2.70
CA LEU A 104 17.71 -6.52 -3.19
C LEU A 104 17.75 -7.81 -2.37
N SER A 105 17.56 -7.72 -1.05
CA SER A 105 17.48 -8.89 -0.17
C SER A 105 16.28 -9.78 -0.51
N THR A 106 15.11 -9.18 -0.73
CA THR A 106 13.87 -9.87 -1.10
C THR A 106 14.02 -10.55 -2.45
N LEU A 107 14.60 -9.84 -3.43
CA LEU A 107 14.91 -10.36 -4.75
C LEU A 107 15.80 -11.60 -4.68
N LEU A 108 16.92 -11.52 -3.94
CA LEU A 108 17.84 -12.64 -3.78
C LEU A 108 17.18 -13.82 -3.05
N MET A 109 16.34 -13.55 -2.04
CA MET A 109 15.62 -14.58 -1.31
C MET A 109 14.60 -15.31 -2.19
N ILE A 110 13.88 -14.60 -3.05
CA ILE A 110 12.97 -15.20 -4.04
C ILE A 110 13.77 -16.00 -5.07
N LEU A 111 14.89 -15.46 -5.57
CA LEU A 111 15.72 -16.11 -6.58
C LEU A 111 16.34 -17.42 -6.10
N PHE A 112 16.94 -17.42 -4.90
CA PHE A 112 17.68 -18.58 -4.36
C PHE A 112 16.82 -19.51 -3.52
N ARG A 113 15.89 -18.97 -2.72
CA ARG A 113 15.13 -19.73 -1.71
C ARG A 113 13.63 -19.79 -1.97
N ARG A 114 13.11 -19.10 -3.01
CA ARG A 114 11.66 -18.99 -3.30
C ARG A 114 10.83 -18.66 -2.06
N ARG A 115 11.38 -17.81 -1.19
CA ARG A 115 10.75 -17.44 0.08
C ARG A 115 10.69 -15.93 0.19
N TYR A 116 9.56 -15.42 0.66
CA TYR A 116 9.41 -14.03 1.05
C TYR A 116 9.19 -14.02 2.58
N PRO A 117 10.17 -13.56 3.38
CA PRO A 117 9.97 -13.43 4.82
C PRO A 117 8.83 -12.46 5.13
N ARG A 118 7.84 -12.90 5.93
CA ARG A 118 6.68 -12.07 6.30
C ARG A 118 7.10 -10.73 6.91
N TRP A 119 8.03 -10.73 7.86
CA TRP A 119 8.47 -9.49 8.50
C TRP A 119 9.16 -8.48 7.54
N TRP A 120 9.77 -8.94 6.43
CA TRP A 120 10.29 -8.04 5.38
C TRP A 120 9.15 -7.38 4.62
N PHE A 121 8.15 -8.18 4.25
CA PHE A 121 6.94 -7.69 3.61
C PHE A 121 6.19 -6.74 4.53
N ASP A 122 5.94 -7.12 5.78
CA ASP A 122 5.22 -6.32 6.77
C ASP A 122 5.92 -4.97 6.97
N PHE A 123 7.25 -4.97 7.12
CA PHE A 123 8.00 -3.72 7.22
C PHE A 123 7.89 -2.86 5.95
N ALA A 124 8.05 -3.46 4.77
CA ALA A 124 7.96 -2.74 3.50
C ALA A 124 6.54 -2.20 3.25
N LEU A 125 5.51 -2.96 3.65
CA LEU A 125 4.11 -2.57 3.61
C LEU A 125 3.84 -1.39 4.54
N GLU A 126 4.28 -1.45 5.80
CA GLU A 126 4.13 -0.35 6.74
C GLU A 126 4.89 0.91 6.30
N LEU A 127 6.09 0.75 5.76
CA LEU A 127 6.84 1.86 5.19
C LEU A 127 6.11 2.48 3.99
N THR A 128 5.47 1.66 3.15
CA THR A 128 4.66 2.11 2.01
C THR A 128 3.38 2.80 2.49
N ARG A 129 2.72 2.31 3.55
CA ARG A 129 1.56 2.96 4.19
C ARG A 129 1.92 4.33 4.73
N PHE A 130 3.03 4.40 5.48
CA PHE A 130 3.53 5.66 6.01
C PHE A 130 3.91 6.63 4.89
N GLY A 131 4.62 6.17 3.87
CA GLY A 131 4.95 6.98 2.68
C GLY A 131 3.70 7.49 1.96
N ALA A 132 2.65 6.66 1.82
CA ALA A 132 1.38 7.05 1.24
C ALA A 132 0.68 8.15 2.05
N ARG A 133 0.72 8.08 3.39
CA ARG A 133 0.20 9.14 4.28
C ARG A 133 1.00 10.45 4.13
N VAL A 134 2.33 10.36 4.10
CA VAL A 134 3.21 11.53 3.89
C VAL A 134 2.93 12.17 2.53
N CYS A 135 2.80 11.36 1.46
CA CYS A 135 2.43 11.84 0.14
C CYS A 135 1.03 12.44 0.13
N ALA A 136 0.03 11.80 0.72
CA ALA A 136 -1.35 12.29 0.79
C ALA A 136 -1.42 13.65 1.52
N TYR A 137 -0.68 13.79 2.62
CA TYR A 137 -0.54 15.06 3.32
C TYR A 137 0.12 16.12 2.42
N PHE A 138 1.24 15.78 1.76
CA PHE A 138 1.96 16.68 0.85
C PHE A 138 1.07 17.20 -0.28
N VAL A 139 0.33 16.31 -0.94
CA VAL A 139 -0.53 16.61 -2.08
C VAL A 139 -1.93 17.09 -1.68
N LEU A 140 -2.10 17.45 -0.40
CA LEU A 140 -3.29 18.10 0.17
C LEU A 140 -4.55 17.21 0.16
N LEU A 141 -4.41 15.89 0.13
CA LEU A 141 -5.54 14.96 0.15
C LEU A 141 -6.15 14.80 1.55
N THR A 142 -5.38 15.03 2.61
CA THR A 142 -5.83 15.00 4.01
C THR A 142 -5.18 16.14 4.78
N ASP A 143 -5.88 16.68 5.79
CA ASP A 143 -5.36 17.67 6.73
C ASP A 143 -4.85 17.09 8.05
N GLU A 144 -5.03 15.78 8.23
CA GLU A 144 -4.49 15.09 9.38
C GLU A 144 -2.98 14.95 9.22
N TYR A 145 -2.24 15.28 10.27
CA TYR A 145 -0.80 15.13 10.24
C TYR A 145 -0.45 13.63 10.18
N PRO A 146 0.46 13.20 9.30
CA PRO A 146 0.72 11.78 9.05
C PRO A 146 1.19 11.07 10.33
N SER A 147 0.40 10.10 10.79
CA SER A 147 0.72 9.29 11.96
C SER A 147 1.55 8.07 11.57
N THR A 148 2.42 7.63 12.47
CA THR A 148 3.28 6.46 12.29
C THR A 148 2.64 5.17 12.81
N VAL A 149 1.53 5.26 13.54
CA VAL A 149 0.97 4.14 14.32
C VAL A 149 -0.52 3.96 14.08
N GLU A 150 -1.26 5.06 13.92
CA GLU A 150 -2.73 5.02 13.82
C GLU A 150 -3.16 4.79 12.37
N GLU A 151 -4.32 4.16 12.19
CA GLU A 151 -4.99 4.12 10.89
C GLU A 151 -5.62 5.49 10.62
N GLN A 152 -5.43 6.00 9.40
CA GLN A 152 -5.89 7.32 8.97
C GLN A 152 -6.72 7.18 7.68
N GLU A 153 -7.20 8.29 7.14
CA GLU A 153 -8.02 8.39 5.89
C GLU A 153 -7.37 7.78 4.63
N VAL A 154 -6.12 7.30 4.72
CA VAL A 154 -5.37 6.64 3.66
C VAL A 154 -5.34 5.14 3.92
N HIS A 155 -6.25 4.42 3.27
CA HIS A 155 -6.36 2.97 3.35
C HIS A 155 -5.54 2.31 2.24
N LEU A 156 -4.42 1.70 2.62
CA LEU A 156 -3.53 0.98 1.72
C LEU A 156 -3.47 -0.49 2.14
N GLU A 157 -3.99 -1.33 1.26
CA GLU A 157 -4.00 -2.77 1.40
C GLU A 157 -3.17 -3.41 0.29
N ILE A 158 -2.28 -4.31 0.68
CA ILE A 158 -1.54 -5.16 -0.23
C ILE A 158 -1.68 -6.59 0.27
N ASP A 159 -2.18 -7.47 -0.59
CA ASP A 159 -2.36 -8.88 -0.27
C ASP A 159 -0.98 -9.57 -0.18
N TYR A 160 -0.75 -10.38 0.87
CA TYR A 160 0.51 -11.11 1.02
C TYR A 160 0.64 -12.18 -0.09
N PRO A 161 1.77 -12.25 -0.80
CA PRO A 161 1.89 -13.13 -1.96
C PRO A 161 2.22 -14.58 -1.61
N ASP A 162 1.56 -15.52 -2.28
CA ASP A 162 1.94 -16.94 -2.23
C ASP A 162 3.11 -17.19 -3.19
N VAL A 163 4.33 -17.04 -2.69
CA VAL A 163 5.58 -17.07 -3.49
C VAL A 163 5.73 -18.29 -4.39
N GLU A 164 5.25 -19.46 -3.96
CA GLU A 164 5.38 -20.70 -4.74
C GLU A 164 4.39 -20.78 -5.91
N ARG A 165 3.25 -20.10 -5.82
CA ARG A 165 2.19 -20.10 -6.83
C ARG A 165 2.22 -18.87 -7.73
N ASP A 166 2.48 -17.70 -7.15
CA ASP A 166 2.27 -16.42 -7.79
C ASP A 166 3.55 -15.74 -8.29
N LEU A 167 4.73 -16.24 -7.91
CA LEU A 167 6.02 -15.62 -8.23
C LEU A 167 6.98 -16.60 -8.94
N ASN A 168 7.35 -16.27 -10.17
CA ASN A 168 8.38 -17.00 -10.91
C ASN A 168 9.79 -16.49 -10.55
N ARG A 169 10.73 -17.40 -10.29
CA ARG A 169 12.07 -17.06 -9.77
C ARG A 169 12.87 -16.09 -10.65
N TRP A 170 12.66 -16.12 -11.97
CA TRP A 170 13.45 -15.34 -12.94
C TRP A 170 12.74 -14.09 -13.41
N LEU A 171 11.42 -13.99 -13.19
CA LEU A 171 10.64 -12.84 -13.67
C LEU A 171 11.06 -11.51 -13.05
N PRO A 172 11.44 -11.40 -11.74
CA PRO A 172 11.87 -10.13 -11.17
C PRO A 172 12.91 -9.42 -12.05
N LEU A 173 13.91 -10.16 -12.56
CA LEU A 173 14.96 -9.66 -13.46
C LEU A 173 14.47 -9.00 -14.75
N VAL A 174 13.28 -9.36 -15.21
CA VAL A 174 12.68 -8.81 -16.42
C VAL A 174 11.65 -7.73 -16.05
N LYS A 175 11.09 -7.76 -14.84
CA LYS A 175 10.08 -6.80 -14.38
C LYS A 175 10.55 -5.35 -14.45
N TRP A 176 11.82 -5.07 -14.13
CA TRP A 176 12.34 -3.70 -14.18
C TRP A 176 12.34 -3.12 -15.60
N LEU A 177 12.56 -3.95 -16.63
CA LEU A 177 12.42 -3.51 -18.02
C LEU A 177 10.95 -3.23 -18.37
N LEU A 178 10.03 -4.07 -17.90
CA LEU A 178 8.59 -3.91 -18.09
C LEU A 178 7.99 -2.74 -17.30
N ALA A 179 8.64 -2.32 -16.22
CA ALA A 179 8.30 -1.14 -15.44
C ALA A 179 8.74 0.16 -16.12
N LEU A 180 9.73 0.12 -17.03
CA LEU A 180 10.20 1.31 -17.75
C LEU A 180 9.10 2.09 -18.50
N PRO A 181 8.22 1.47 -19.31
CA PRO A 181 7.12 2.19 -19.96
C PRO A 181 6.16 2.83 -18.96
N HIS A 182 5.96 2.18 -17.81
CA HIS A 182 5.16 2.73 -16.73
C HIS A 182 5.79 3.97 -16.11
N ILE A 183 7.09 3.91 -15.81
CA ILE A 183 7.85 5.02 -15.22
C ILE A 183 7.78 6.25 -16.15
N LEU A 184 7.90 6.05 -17.46
CA LEU A 184 7.81 7.13 -18.44
C LEU A 184 6.44 7.81 -18.41
N VAL A 185 5.35 7.04 -18.44
CA VAL A 185 4.00 7.64 -18.43
C VAL A 185 3.70 8.28 -17.07
N LEU A 186 4.05 7.61 -15.98
CA LEU A 186 3.90 8.13 -14.62
C LEU A 186 4.72 9.40 -14.38
N PHE A 187 5.88 9.56 -15.03
CA PHE A 187 6.62 10.82 -14.99
C PHE A 187 5.79 11.98 -15.55
N PHE A 188 5.20 11.84 -16.74
CA PHE A 188 4.32 12.88 -17.30
C PHE A 188 3.08 13.15 -16.43
N LEU A 189 2.46 12.10 -15.90
CA LEU A 189 1.33 12.24 -15.00
C LEU A 189 1.72 12.89 -13.67
N SER A 190 2.93 12.66 -13.17
CA SER A 190 3.44 13.28 -11.94
C SER A 190 3.66 14.78 -12.13
N VAL A 191 4.14 15.19 -13.32
CA VAL A 191 4.22 16.61 -13.69
C VAL A 191 2.81 17.22 -13.74
N ALA A 192 1.85 16.56 -14.37
CA ALA A 192 0.46 17.01 -14.37
C ALA A 192 -0.15 17.06 -12.94
N ALA A 193 0.15 16.08 -12.09
CA ALA A 193 -0.29 16.02 -10.71
C ALA A 193 0.33 17.16 -9.88
N PHE A 194 1.59 17.51 -10.13
CA PHE A 194 2.22 18.66 -9.49
C PHE A 194 1.46 19.97 -9.78
N PHE A 195 1.10 20.22 -11.05
CA PHE A 195 0.29 21.38 -11.39
C PHE A 195 -1.14 21.30 -10.81
N ALA A 196 -1.75 20.11 -10.80
CA ALA A 196 -3.05 19.89 -10.18
C ALA A 196 -3.04 20.20 -8.67
N VAL A 197 -1.99 19.80 -7.95
CA VAL A 197 -1.79 20.09 -6.53
C VAL A 197 -1.56 21.58 -6.33
N LEU A 198 -0.77 22.24 -7.18
CA LEU A 198 -0.55 23.69 -7.09
C LEU A 198 -1.86 24.47 -7.29
N ILE A 199 -2.67 24.10 -8.29
CA ILE A 199 -4.00 24.70 -8.51
C ILE A 199 -4.92 24.41 -7.32
N SER A 200 -4.91 23.19 -6.80
CA SER A 200 -5.70 22.79 -5.63
C SER A 200 -5.29 23.57 -4.38
N TRP A 201 -4.00 23.83 -4.19
CA TRP A 201 -3.49 24.63 -3.07
C TRP A 201 -4.13 26.02 -3.05
N PHE A 202 -4.11 26.73 -4.18
CA PHE A 202 -4.80 28.02 -4.30
C PHE A 202 -6.31 27.87 -4.08
N ALA A 203 -6.94 26.89 -4.72
CA ALA A 203 -8.37 26.65 -4.57
C ALA A 203 -8.78 26.42 -3.11
N ILE A 204 -8.01 25.65 -2.35
CA ILE A 204 -8.28 25.36 -0.93
C ILE A 204 -8.04 26.60 -0.07
N VAL A 205 -6.97 27.37 -0.29
CA VAL A 205 -6.71 28.59 0.50
C VAL A 205 -7.87 29.59 0.36
N PHE A 206 -8.46 29.73 -0.83
CA PHE A 206 -9.60 30.63 -1.04
C PHE A 206 -10.95 30.03 -0.63
N THR A 207 -11.22 28.77 -1.01
CA THR A 207 -12.56 28.16 -0.89
C THR A 207 -12.70 27.19 0.28
N GLY A 208 -11.60 26.69 0.82
CA GLY A 208 -11.57 25.61 1.82
C GLY A 208 -11.96 24.24 1.26
N ARG A 209 -12.02 24.08 -0.07
CA ARG A 209 -12.46 22.84 -0.72
C ARG A 209 -11.48 22.39 -1.81
N TYR A 210 -11.18 21.09 -1.82
CA TYR A 210 -10.40 20.47 -2.88
C TYR A 210 -11.28 20.28 -4.13
N PRO A 211 -10.89 20.72 -5.33
CA PRO A 211 -11.68 20.43 -6.54
C PRO A 211 -11.76 18.92 -6.82
N ARG A 212 -12.96 18.33 -6.79
CA ARG A 212 -13.17 16.87 -6.94
C ARG A 212 -12.45 16.24 -8.13
N GLY A 213 -12.48 16.88 -9.30
CA GLY A 213 -11.80 16.35 -10.49
C GLY A 213 -10.28 16.27 -10.34
N LEU A 214 -9.66 17.23 -9.64
CA LEU A 214 -8.21 17.20 -9.35
C LEU A 214 -7.91 16.17 -8.27
N PHE A 215 -8.78 16.02 -7.27
CA PHE A 215 -8.64 15.00 -6.23
C PHE A 215 -8.63 13.60 -6.85
N ASP A 216 -9.65 13.28 -7.66
CA ASP A 216 -9.77 11.97 -8.32
C ASP A 216 -8.58 11.67 -9.22
N PHE A 217 -8.05 12.69 -9.90
CA PHE A 217 -6.84 12.57 -10.71
C PHE A 217 -5.60 12.25 -9.87
N VAL A 218 -5.34 13.03 -8.82
CA VAL A 218 -4.16 12.84 -7.95
C VAL A 218 -4.21 11.48 -7.23
N VAL A 219 -5.39 11.09 -6.70
CA VAL A 219 -5.58 9.77 -6.09
C VAL A 219 -5.39 8.66 -7.14
N GLY A 220 -5.88 8.87 -8.36
CA GLY A 220 -5.69 7.91 -9.45
C GLY A 220 -4.22 7.70 -9.84
N VAL A 221 -3.43 8.77 -9.87
CA VAL A 221 -1.97 8.70 -10.06
C VAL A 221 -1.32 7.92 -8.91
N GLY A 222 -1.73 8.20 -7.66
CA GLY A 222 -1.26 7.47 -6.48
C GLY A 222 -1.58 5.97 -6.52
N ARG A 223 -2.80 5.59 -6.93
CA ARG A 223 -3.20 4.18 -7.13
C ARG A 223 -2.30 3.51 -8.14
N TRP A 224 -2.03 4.19 -9.26
CA TRP A 224 -1.17 3.62 -10.28
C TRP A 224 0.27 3.46 -9.80
N TRP A 225 0.81 4.47 -9.10
CA TRP A 225 2.12 4.36 -8.46
C TRP A 225 2.21 3.17 -7.52
N LEU A 226 1.18 2.96 -6.68
CA LEU A 226 1.11 1.81 -5.78
C LEU A 226 1.14 0.47 -6.55
N ARG A 227 0.41 0.35 -7.66
CA ARG A 227 0.42 -0.88 -8.48
C ARG A 227 1.80 -1.18 -9.05
N VAL A 228 2.50 -0.15 -9.52
CA VAL A 228 3.86 -0.28 -10.05
C VAL A 228 4.84 -0.64 -8.92
N GLN A 229 4.73 -0.02 -7.75
CA GLN A 229 5.54 -0.40 -6.59
C GLN A 229 5.28 -1.85 -6.16
N ALA A 230 4.01 -2.28 -6.09
CA ALA A 230 3.65 -3.66 -5.75
C ALA A 230 4.24 -4.69 -6.75
N TYR A 231 4.27 -4.35 -8.03
CA TYR A 231 4.81 -5.21 -9.10
C TYR A 231 6.35 -5.22 -9.13
N ALA A 232 6.98 -4.05 -9.11
CA ALA A 232 8.40 -3.89 -9.43
C ALA A 232 9.32 -3.76 -8.21
N ILE A 233 8.82 -3.24 -7.07
CA ILE A 233 9.62 -3.00 -5.87
C ILE A 233 9.26 -3.99 -4.76
N LEU A 234 7.99 -4.14 -4.40
CA LEU A 234 7.58 -5.07 -3.36
C LEU A 234 7.55 -6.52 -3.87
N LEU A 235 7.59 -6.74 -5.19
CA LEU A 235 7.59 -8.06 -5.82
C LEU A 235 6.43 -8.96 -5.35
N VAL A 236 5.27 -8.36 -5.12
CA VAL A 236 4.08 -9.04 -4.57
C VAL A 236 3.30 -9.77 -5.66
N THR A 237 3.35 -9.28 -6.90
CA THR A 237 2.59 -9.90 -7.98
C THR A 237 3.40 -9.94 -9.27
N ASP A 238 3.27 -11.03 -10.01
CA ASP A 238 3.74 -11.17 -11.39
C ASP A 238 2.74 -10.62 -12.41
N ARG A 239 1.53 -10.25 -11.97
CA ARG A 239 0.51 -9.68 -12.85
C ARG A 239 0.91 -8.27 -13.26
N TYR A 240 1.04 -8.05 -14.56
CA TYR A 240 1.38 -6.74 -15.12
C TYR A 240 0.31 -5.69 -14.75
N PRO A 241 0.70 -4.53 -14.19
CA PRO A 241 -0.26 -3.52 -13.78
C PRO A 241 -0.97 -2.90 -14.99
N PRO A 242 -2.29 -2.67 -14.92
CA PRO A 242 -3.01 -1.98 -15.99
C PRO A 242 -2.66 -0.49 -16.01
N PHE A 243 -2.59 0.09 -17.21
CA PHE A 243 -2.48 1.54 -17.44
C PHE A 243 -3.84 2.22 -17.13
N SER A 244 -4.19 2.29 -15.85
CA SER A 244 -5.46 2.83 -15.37
C SER A 244 -5.29 3.64 -14.09
N LEU A 245 -6.04 4.75 -13.99
CA LEU A 245 -6.15 5.62 -12.81
C LEU A 245 -7.30 5.20 -11.86
N ARG A 246 -8.20 4.34 -12.33
CA ARG A 246 -9.19 3.66 -11.48
C ARG A 246 -8.56 2.44 -10.86
#